data_AF-A0A819UF93-F1
#
_entry.id   AF-A0A819UF93-F1
#
_cell.length_a   1.000
_cell.length_b   1.000
_cell.length_c   1.000
_cell.angle_alpha   90.00
_cell.angle_beta   90.00
_cell.angle_gamma   90.00
#
_symmetry.space_group_name_H-M   'P 1'
#
loop_
_entity.id
_entity.type
_entity.pdbx_description
1 polymer ?
#
loop_
_entity_poly.entity_id
_entity_poly.type
_entity_poly.pdbx_seq_one_letter_code
_entity_poly.pdbx_strand_id
1 'polypeptide(L)'
;MSVSKLESLPNEILSHIFEKYMNGVDILVAFVNSQNRRFDALISQCRRFYFNFFNCRKDYFDFCLDLLPTYIERIEILILSEQNTPGQIHTFLSFFPLFISFKRLRKLYLELNSNTIDWVIAQRAIISLSHTPIDTVILKAMETANMPTLNYIIGDIFKFKKIKRIILMNDFHGNQWNFSSNISSTVEYLTNFDNSCEFQHLQSIFQYTPHLKYLNVRLTSNSYYGFYYLSHPSNNNIISMSNLHTVILSFQSNDSTTFDILAQYLKAMPVLRRLEIKAHSALLEANAWESLLQVSLSLLTNFILKTTTYCVNEADIEKILAKFDTPFWKAKKNFYMMITKT
;
A
#
# COMPACT_ATOMS: atom_id res chain seq x y z
N MET A 1 -29.39 40.88 -8.53
CA MET A 1 -27.93 41.08 -8.55
C MET A 1 -27.26 39.73 -8.34
N SER A 2 -26.81 39.06 -9.41
CA SER A 2 -26.06 37.80 -9.31
C SER A 2 -24.59 38.06 -9.65
N VAL A 3 -23.82 38.53 -8.68
CA VAL A 3 -22.36 38.42 -8.76
C VAL A 3 -22.03 36.98 -8.37
N SER A 4 -22.14 36.06 -9.33
CA SER A 4 -21.82 34.64 -9.13
C SER A 4 -21.01 34.08 -10.30
N LYS A 5 -20.16 34.91 -10.92
CA LYS A 5 -19.19 34.42 -11.90
C LYS A 5 -17.87 34.20 -11.19
N LEU A 6 -17.30 33.01 -11.34
CA LEU A 6 -15.97 32.63 -10.87
C LEU A 6 -14.91 33.70 -11.21
N GLU A 7 -15.08 34.36 -12.36
CA GLU A 7 -14.27 35.48 -12.85
C GLU A 7 -14.22 36.70 -11.91
N SER A 8 -15.20 36.88 -11.02
CA SER A 8 -15.22 38.00 -10.07
C SER A 8 -14.31 37.79 -8.86
N LEU A 9 -13.83 36.57 -8.62
CA LEU A 9 -12.95 36.27 -7.50
C LEU A 9 -11.55 36.85 -7.74
N PRO A 10 -10.84 37.33 -6.69
CA PRO A 10 -9.43 37.70 -6.76
C PRO A 10 -8.52 36.56 -7.22
N ASN A 11 -7.37 36.89 -7.82
CA ASN A 11 -6.42 35.89 -8.32
C ASN A 11 -5.89 34.99 -7.21
N GLU A 12 -5.66 35.53 -6.02
CA GLU A 12 -5.14 34.80 -4.87
C GLU A 12 -6.13 33.70 -4.43
N ILE A 13 -7.42 34.01 -4.47
CA ILE A 13 -8.48 33.05 -4.14
C ILE A 13 -8.58 31.99 -5.23
N LEU A 14 -8.58 32.40 -6.51
CA LEU A 14 -8.65 31.48 -7.64
C LEU A 14 -7.44 30.52 -7.68
N SER A 15 -6.22 31.02 -7.51
CA SER A 15 -5.02 30.18 -7.43
C SER A 15 -5.09 29.21 -6.26
N HIS A 16 -5.61 29.65 -5.11
CA HIS A 16 -5.82 28.76 -3.97
C HIS A 16 -6.81 27.63 -4.28
N ILE A 17 -7.92 27.96 -4.96
CA ILE A 17 -8.94 27.00 -5.38
C ILE A 17 -8.34 25.98 -6.35
N PHE A 18 -7.68 26.46 -7.41
CA PHE A 18 -7.06 25.62 -8.43
C PHE A 18 -6.00 24.68 -7.84
N GLU A 19 -5.13 25.19 -6.97
CA GLU A 19 -4.03 24.38 -6.42
C GLU A 19 -4.44 23.37 -5.35
N LYS A 20 -5.50 23.63 -4.58
CA LYS A 20 -5.86 22.79 -3.41
C LYS A 20 -7.08 21.93 -3.59
N TYR A 21 -8.06 22.39 -4.38
CA TYR A 21 -9.41 21.82 -4.35
C TYR A 21 -9.86 21.30 -5.72
N MET A 22 -9.13 21.61 -6.79
CA MET A 22 -9.49 21.18 -8.15
C MET A 22 -8.47 20.19 -8.73
N ASN A 23 -8.98 19.31 -9.57
CA ASN A 23 -8.16 18.44 -10.40
C ASN A 23 -7.56 19.24 -11.56
N GLY A 24 -6.29 19.00 -11.84
CA GLY A 24 -5.57 19.56 -12.99
C GLY A 24 -6.29 19.28 -14.30
N VAL A 25 -6.89 18.09 -14.44
CA VAL A 25 -7.71 17.74 -15.62
C VAL A 25 -8.85 18.75 -15.80
N ASP A 26 -9.63 18.99 -14.74
CA ASP A 26 -10.77 19.91 -14.78
C ASP A 26 -10.32 21.34 -15.07
N ILE A 27 -9.17 21.75 -14.49
CA ILE A 27 -8.60 23.07 -14.75
C ILE A 27 -8.21 23.23 -16.22
N LEU A 28 -7.48 22.26 -16.79
CA LEU A 28 -7.03 22.33 -18.17
C LEU A 28 -8.21 22.32 -19.13
N VAL A 29 -9.14 21.37 -18.97
CA VAL A 29 -10.30 21.21 -19.86
C VAL A 29 -11.25 22.41 -19.79
N ALA A 30 -11.47 22.98 -18.60
CA ALA A 30 -12.43 24.08 -18.45
C ALA A 30 -11.87 25.44 -18.85
N PHE A 31 -10.57 25.68 -18.64
CA PHE A 31 -10.03 27.04 -18.67
C PHE A 31 -8.91 27.27 -19.67
N VAL A 32 -8.12 26.25 -20.04
CA VAL A 32 -7.02 26.48 -20.99
C VAL A 32 -7.58 26.73 -22.38
N ASN A 33 -7.11 27.79 -23.03
CA ASN A 33 -7.59 28.24 -24.35
C ASN A 33 -9.06 28.68 -24.38
N SER A 34 -9.69 28.92 -23.22
CA SER A 34 -11.10 29.36 -23.08
C SER A 34 -11.36 30.82 -23.49
N GLN A 35 -10.48 31.43 -24.29
CA GLN A 35 -10.42 32.86 -24.65
C GLN A 35 -10.24 33.83 -23.45
N ASN A 36 -10.16 33.32 -22.22
CA ASN A 36 -9.93 34.13 -21.02
C ASN A 36 -8.45 34.12 -20.62
N ARG A 37 -7.70 35.11 -21.14
CA ARG A 37 -6.26 35.29 -20.87
C ARG A 37 -5.90 35.37 -19.39
N ARG A 38 -6.83 35.83 -18.54
CA ARG A 38 -6.59 35.91 -17.09
C ARG A 38 -6.47 34.52 -16.48
N PHE A 39 -7.32 33.57 -16.89
CA PHE A 39 -7.21 32.20 -16.41
C PHE A 39 -5.96 31.50 -16.96
N ASP A 40 -5.62 31.69 -18.24
CA ASP A 40 -4.38 31.15 -18.80
C ASP A 40 -3.15 31.64 -18.00
N ALA A 41 -3.08 32.95 -17.71
CA ALA A 41 -2.03 33.53 -16.89
C ALA A 41 -2.01 32.94 -15.47
N LEU A 42 -3.18 32.79 -14.85
CA LEU A 42 -3.30 32.28 -13.49
C LEU A 42 -2.86 30.81 -13.40
N ILE A 43 -3.28 29.98 -14.35
CA ILE A 43 -2.89 28.56 -14.47
C ILE A 43 -1.38 28.45 -14.73
N SER A 44 -0.83 29.32 -15.57
CA SER A 44 0.62 29.37 -15.80
C SER A 44 1.42 29.70 -14.54
N GLN A 45 0.82 30.43 -13.58
CA GLN A 45 1.44 30.82 -12.32
C GLN A 45 1.18 29.86 -11.16
N CYS A 46 0.24 28.92 -11.32
CA CYS A 46 0.01 27.86 -10.34
C CYS A 46 1.32 27.12 -10.07
N ARG A 47 1.65 26.98 -8.79
CA ARG A 47 2.88 26.37 -8.31
C ARG A 47 2.79 24.87 -8.28
N ARG A 48 1.59 24.33 -8.20
CA ARG A 48 1.34 22.90 -8.03
C ARG A 48 0.07 22.45 -8.69
N PHE A 49 0.06 21.19 -9.11
CA PHE A 49 -1.10 20.52 -9.67
C PHE A 49 -1.29 19.14 -9.06
N TYR A 50 -2.55 18.78 -8.87
CA TYR A 50 -3.03 17.44 -8.57
C TYR A 50 -3.69 16.90 -9.83
N PHE A 51 -3.13 15.88 -10.47
CA PHE A 51 -3.74 15.24 -11.63
C PHE A 51 -4.35 13.90 -11.23
N ASN A 52 -5.66 13.79 -11.39
CA ASN A 52 -6.39 12.57 -11.17
C ASN A 52 -7.12 12.12 -12.44
N PHE A 53 -6.60 11.05 -13.04
CA PHE A 53 -7.16 10.47 -14.25
C PHE A 53 -8.11 9.30 -13.99
N PHE A 54 -8.48 9.02 -12.73
CA PHE A 54 -9.27 7.83 -12.36
C PHE A 54 -10.61 7.73 -13.09
N ASN A 55 -11.34 8.84 -13.18
CA ASN A 55 -12.63 8.95 -13.90
C ASN A 55 -12.52 9.88 -15.12
N CYS A 56 -11.31 10.06 -15.67
CA CYS A 56 -11.09 10.96 -16.79
C CYS A 56 -11.65 10.33 -18.07
N ARG A 57 -12.35 11.12 -18.88
CA ARG A 57 -12.78 10.69 -20.21
C ARG A 57 -11.59 10.63 -21.15
N LYS A 58 -11.70 9.82 -22.21
CA LYS A 58 -10.60 9.60 -23.15
C LYS A 58 -10.11 10.87 -23.82
N ASP A 59 -11.04 11.65 -24.36
CA ASP A 59 -10.79 12.94 -25.01
C ASP A 59 -10.11 13.95 -24.06
N TYR A 60 -10.50 13.98 -22.79
CA TYR A 60 -9.88 14.86 -21.80
C TYR A 60 -8.48 14.41 -21.41
N PHE A 61 -8.26 13.10 -21.34
CA PHE A 61 -6.94 12.55 -21.08
C PHE A 61 -5.98 12.87 -22.21
N ASP A 62 -6.38 12.61 -23.47
CA ASP A 62 -5.56 12.86 -24.65
C ASP A 62 -5.21 14.36 -24.73
N PHE A 63 -6.21 15.24 -24.52
CA PHE A 63 -5.99 16.69 -24.42
C PHE A 63 -5.01 17.08 -23.31
N CYS A 64 -5.15 16.51 -22.11
CA CYS A 64 -4.24 16.80 -21.00
C CYS A 64 -2.83 16.29 -21.24
N LEU A 65 -2.68 15.16 -21.94
CA LEU A 65 -1.39 14.53 -22.23
C LEU A 65 -0.54 15.42 -23.13
N ASP A 66 -1.13 16.05 -24.14
CA ASP A 66 -0.47 17.02 -25.03
C ASP A 66 0.06 18.25 -24.27
N LEU A 67 -0.65 18.66 -23.22
CA LEU A 67 -0.30 19.82 -22.39
C LEU A 67 0.60 19.48 -21.20
N LEU A 68 0.67 18.21 -20.80
CA LEU A 68 1.37 17.76 -19.60
C LEU A 68 2.85 18.18 -19.53
N PRO A 69 3.64 18.14 -20.63
CA PRO A 69 5.03 18.59 -20.61
C PRO A 69 5.22 20.00 -20.04
N THR A 70 4.26 20.92 -20.27
CA THR A 70 4.30 22.31 -19.77
C THR A 70 4.12 22.42 -18.25
N TYR A 71 3.48 21.42 -17.63
CA TYR A 71 3.10 21.45 -16.21
C TYR A 71 3.85 20.41 -15.37
N ILE A 72 4.63 19.51 -15.98
CA ILE A 72 5.17 18.31 -15.35
C ILE A 72 6.00 18.57 -14.09
N GLU A 73 6.78 19.66 -14.07
CA GLU A 73 7.62 20.02 -12.92
C GLU A 73 6.82 20.47 -11.69
N ARG A 74 5.53 20.79 -11.89
CA ARG A 74 4.60 21.30 -10.89
C ARG A 74 3.63 20.23 -10.41
N ILE A 75 3.66 19.02 -10.97
CA ILE A 75 2.77 17.94 -10.55
C ILE A 75 3.25 17.41 -9.20
N GLU A 76 2.42 17.55 -8.16
CA GLU A 76 2.70 17.02 -6.81
C GLU A 76 2.11 15.62 -6.61
N ILE A 77 0.97 15.36 -7.26
CA ILE A 77 0.24 14.11 -7.13
C ILE A 77 -0.26 13.70 -8.50
N LEU A 78 -0.02 12.43 -8.83
CA LEU A 78 -0.46 11.82 -10.08
C LEU A 78 -1.23 10.53 -9.75
N ILE A 79 -2.46 10.44 -10.23
CA ILE A 79 -3.31 9.25 -10.13
C ILE A 79 -3.66 8.80 -11.54
N LEU A 80 -3.23 7.59 -11.88
CA LEU A 80 -3.49 6.95 -13.15
C LEU A 80 -4.29 5.67 -12.92
N SER A 81 -5.42 5.51 -13.62
CA SER A 81 -6.24 4.30 -13.61
C SER A 81 -6.67 3.92 -15.02
N GLU A 82 -6.74 2.63 -15.31
CA GLU A 82 -7.29 2.11 -16.56
C GLU A 82 -8.77 1.71 -16.46
N GLN A 83 -9.42 1.93 -15.30
CA GLN A 83 -10.79 1.44 -15.07
C GLN A 83 -11.80 1.95 -16.10
N ASN A 84 -11.70 3.23 -16.50
CA ASN A 84 -12.65 3.86 -17.43
C ASN A 84 -12.05 4.11 -18.82
N THR A 85 -10.74 3.95 -18.96
CA THR A 85 -10.00 4.27 -20.18
C THR A 85 -8.85 3.28 -20.43
N PRO A 86 -9.17 2.04 -20.86
CA PRO A 86 -8.18 1.00 -21.12
C PRO A 86 -7.07 1.45 -22.08
N GLY A 87 -5.81 1.13 -21.75
CA GLY A 87 -4.62 1.44 -22.56
C GLY A 87 -4.05 2.85 -22.38
N GLN A 88 -4.73 3.74 -21.65
CA GLN A 88 -4.21 5.10 -21.42
C GLN A 88 -2.99 5.15 -20.52
N ILE A 89 -2.91 4.26 -19.51
CA ILE A 89 -1.70 4.18 -18.70
C ILE A 89 -0.55 3.66 -19.55
N HIS A 90 -0.78 2.65 -20.40
CA HIS A 90 0.24 2.21 -21.35
C HIS A 90 0.77 3.39 -22.19
N THR A 91 -0.13 4.18 -22.80
CA THR A 91 0.25 5.36 -23.59
C THR A 91 1.04 6.36 -22.75
N PHE A 92 0.57 6.69 -21.54
CA PHE A 92 1.28 7.58 -20.63
C PHE A 92 2.69 7.09 -20.28
N LEU A 93 2.82 5.82 -19.93
CA LEU A 93 4.08 5.24 -19.50
C LEU A 93 5.06 5.06 -20.67
N SER A 94 4.56 4.98 -21.92
CA SER A 94 5.40 4.94 -23.12
C SER A 94 6.21 6.22 -23.35
N PHE A 95 5.80 7.34 -22.75
CA PHE A 95 6.57 8.58 -22.81
C PHE A 95 7.78 8.57 -21.89
N PHE A 96 8.02 7.56 -21.05
CA PHE A 96 9.25 7.49 -20.27
C PHE A 96 10.40 6.91 -21.11
N PRO A 97 11.61 7.52 -21.07
CA PRO A 97 12.05 8.54 -20.10
C PRO A 97 11.85 10.01 -20.54
N LEU A 98 11.16 10.33 -21.63
CA LEU A 98 10.99 11.71 -22.14
C LEU A 98 10.44 12.68 -21.07
N PHE A 99 9.63 12.17 -20.14
CA PHE A 99 9.23 12.87 -18.93
C PHE A 99 10.37 12.89 -17.86
N ILE A 100 11.41 13.67 -18.10
CA ILE A 100 12.65 13.67 -17.27
C ILE A 100 12.48 14.38 -15.91
N SER A 101 11.49 15.27 -15.74
CA SER A 101 11.54 16.30 -14.68
C SER A 101 10.33 16.36 -13.74
N PHE A 102 9.83 15.24 -13.23
CA PHE A 102 8.93 15.25 -12.07
C PHE A 102 9.66 15.73 -10.79
N LYS A 103 9.91 17.05 -10.70
CA LYS A 103 10.65 17.71 -9.61
C LYS A 103 9.86 17.83 -8.32
N ARG A 104 8.53 17.74 -8.38
CA ARG A 104 7.63 17.92 -7.23
C ARG A 104 6.75 16.72 -6.94
N LEU A 105 6.80 15.67 -7.76
CA LEU A 105 5.93 14.51 -7.59
C LEU A 105 6.21 13.83 -6.25
N ARG A 106 5.25 13.88 -5.33
CA ARG A 106 5.30 13.29 -3.99
C ARG A 106 4.50 12.01 -3.91
N LYS A 107 3.34 11.98 -4.57
CA LYS A 107 2.42 10.85 -4.52
C LYS A 107 2.12 10.32 -5.92
N LEU A 108 2.30 9.02 -6.09
CA LEU A 108 1.97 8.29 -7.30
C LEU A 108 0.94 7.21 -6.98
N TYR A 109 -0.20 7.22 -7.68
CA TYR A 109 -1.14 6.11 -7.71
C TYR A 109 -1.17 5.54 -9.12
N LEU A 110 -1.01 4.21 -9.22
CA LEU A 110 -1.05 3.46 -10.46
C LEU A 110 -2.02 2.30 -10.30
N GLU A 111 -3.00 2.20 -11.19
CA GLU A 111 -3.89 1.05 -11.30
C GLU A 111 -3.70 0.39 -12.67
N LEU A 112 -2.87 -0.65 -12.68
CA LEU A 112 -2.38 -1.32 -13.88
C LEU A 112 -3.24 -2.56 -14.16
N ASN A 113 -3.73 -2.70 -15.39
CA ASN A 113 -4.37 -3.93 -15.84
C ASN A 113 -3.40 -4.70 -16.76
N SER A 114 -3.14 -5.97 -16.47
CA SER A 114 -2.21 -6.79 -17.27
C SER A 114 -2.65 -7.07 -18.69
N ASN A 115 -3.96 -6.99 -18.97
CA ASN A 115 -4.51 -7.25 -20.30
C ASN A 115 -4.21 -6.11 -21.27
N THR A 116 -3.86 -4.93 -20.75
CA THR A 116 -3.69 -3.69 -21.50
C THR A 116 -2.28 -3.13 -21.39
N ILE A 117 -1.57 -3.44 -20.31
CA ILE A 117 -0.24 -2.87 -20.06
C ILE A 117 0.90 -3.78 -20.54
N ASP A 118 1.91 -3.15 -21.15
CA ASP A 118 3.21 -3.78 -21.32
C ASP A 118 4.01 -3.58 -20.03
N TRP A 119 4.28 -4.68 -19.33
CA TRP A 119 4.99 -4.67 -18.06
C TRP A 119 6.44 -4.17 -18.18
N VAL A 120 7.09 -4.31 -19.34
CA VAL A 120 8.44 -3.79 -19.58
C VAL A 120 8.40 -2.26 -19.64
N ILE A 121 7.38 -1.69 -20.29
CA ILE A 121 7.17 -0.23 -20.33
C ILE A 121 6.90 0.29 -18.91
N ALA A 122 6.02 -0.40 -18.16
CA ALA A 122 5.73 -0.03 -16.79
C ALA A 122 7.00 -0.05 -15.90
N GLN A 123 7.82 -1.10 -16.01
CA GLN A 123 9.07 -1.19 -15.27
C GLN A 123 10.04 -0.07 -15.63
N ARG A 124 10.25 0.22 -16.93
CA ARG A 124 11.12 1.31 -17.37
C ARG A 124 10.67 2.66 -16.83
N ALA A 125 9.36 2.93 -16.86
CA ALA A 125 8.79 4.15 -16.30
C ALA A 125 9.07 4.25 -14.80
N ILE A 126 8.85 3.19 -14.02
CA ILE A 126 9.14 3.17 -12.58
C ILE A 126 10.62 3.42 -12.29
N ILE A 127 11.53 2.78 -13.03
CA ILE A 127 12.98 3.00 -12.89
C ILE A 127 13.33 4.46 -13.13
N SER A 128 12.76 5.08 -14.18
CA SER A 128 13.01 6.49 -14.50
C SER A 128 12.52 7.45 -13.40
N LEU A 129 11.51 7.05 -12.63
CA LEU A 129 10.97 7.82 -11.51
C LEU A 129 11.79 7.68 -10.21
N SER A 130 12.80 6.81 -10.16
CA SER A 130 13.56 6.49 -8.93
C SER A 130 14.29 7.69 -8.27
N HIS A 131 14.55 8.75 -9.04
CA HIS A 131 15.20 9.98 -8.55
C HIS A 131 14.22 11.12 -8.23
N THR A 132 12.93 10.91 -8.49
CA THR A 132 11.89 11.88 -8.14
C THR A 132 11.67 11.91 -6.63
N PRO A 133 11.10 12.99 -6.07
CA PRO A 133 10.92 13.11 -4.63
C PRO A 133 9.67 12.38 -4.10
N ILE A 134 9.26 11.29 -4.78
CA ILE A 134 8.11 10.47 -4.41
C ILE A 134 8.34 9.90 -3.01
N ASP A 135 7.37 10.17 -2.13
CA ASP A 135 7.32 9.65 -0.76
C ASP A 135 6.18 8.65 -0.54
N THR A 136 5.22 8.59 -1.47
CA THR A 136 4.05 7.71 -1.38
C THR A 136 3.76 7.07 -2.72
N VAL A 137 3.72 5.73 -2.75
CA VAL A 137 3.26 4.95 -3.90
C VAL A 137 2.06 4.10 -3.51
N ILE A 138 1.03 4.13 -4.35
CA ILE A 138 -0.11 3.22 -4.29
C ILE A 138 -0.14 2.48 -5.63
N LEU A 139 0.01 1.16 -5.58
CA LEU A 139 -0.01 0.30 -6.75
C LEU A 139 -1.18 -0.66 -6.62
N LYS A 140 -2.10 -0.59 -7.57
CA LYS A 140 -3.17 -1.55 -7.74
C LYS A 140 -2.92 -2.34 -9.02
N ALA A 141 -2.88 -3.67 -8.94
CA ALA A 141 -2.67 -4.52 -10.10
C ALA A 141 -3.89 -5.41 -10.31
N MET A 142 -4.45 -5.38 -11.52
CA MET A 142 -5.61 -6.15 -11.95
C MET A 142 -5.24 -7.18 -13.02
N GLU A 143 -5.97 -8.28 -12.99
CA GLU A 143 -5.99 -9.39 -13.96
C GLU A 143 -4.64 -10.07 -14.28
N THR A 144 -3.61 -9.94 -13.42
CA THR A 144 -2.20 -10.22 -13.75
C THR A 144 -1.83 -11.67 -14.02
N ALA A 145 -1.91 -12.09 -15.28
CA ALA A 145 -1.32 -13.35 -15.76
C ALA A 145 0.24 -13.35 -15.74
N ASN A 146 0.88 -12.17 -15.78
CA ASN A 146 2.34 -12.01 -15.83
C ASN A 146 2.96 -11.60 -14.47
N MET A 147 3.10 -12.57 -13.57
CA MET A 147 3.61 -12.40 -12.20
C MET A 147 5.07 -11.91 -12.06
N PRO A 148 6.05 -12.38 -12.86
CA PRO A 148 7.46 -12.07 -12.59
C PRO A 148 7.80 -10.57 -12.71
N THR A 149 7.18 -9.87 -13.66
CA THR A 149 7.51 -8.47 -13.94
C THR A 149 6.93 -7.51 -12.91
N LEU A 150 5.77 -7.82 -12.33
CA LEU A 150 5.19 -7.04 -11.23
C LEU A 150 6.11 -7.06 -10.00
N ASN A 151 6.74 -8.21 -9.70
CA ASN A 151 7.69 -8.31 -8.58
C ASN A 151 8.92 -7.43 -8.80
N TYR A 152 9.41 -7.31 -10.04
CA TYR A 152 10.49 -6.37 -10.34
C TYR A 152 10.06 -4.91 -10.16
N ILE A 153 8.85 -4.54 -10.61
CA ILE A 153 8.30 -3.19 -10.40
C ILE A 153 8.22 -2.86 -8.91
N ILE A 154 7.68 -3.77 -8.09
CA ILE A 154 7.62 -3.59 -6.64
C ILE A 154 9.04 -3.41 -6.10
N GLY A 155 9.98 -4.28 -6.45
CA GLY A 155 11.38 -4.16 -6.04
C GLY A 155 12.01 -2.81 -6.41
N ASP A 156 11.70 -2.28 -7.59
CA ASP A 156 12.18 -0.97 -8.05
C ASP A 156 11.53 0.20 -7.27
N ILE A 157 10.27 0.09 -6.87
CA ILE A 157 9.61 1.07 -5.98
C ILE A 157 10.33 1.17 -4.64
N PHE A 158 10.76 0.04 -4.06
CA PHE A 158 11.50 0.04 -2.79
C PHE A 158 12.86 0.75 -2.86
N LYS A 159 13.42 0.95 -4.06
CA LYS A 159 14.68 1.67 -4.30
C LYS A 159 14.51 3.19 -4.34
N PHE A 160 13.29 3.70 -4.30
CA PHE A 160 13.04 5.14 -4.36
C PHE A 160 13.66 5.82 -3.12
N LYS A 161 14.45 6.88 -3.35
CA LYS A 161 15.29 7.46 -2.27
C LYS A 161 14.51 8.11 -1.13
N LYS A 162 13.27 8.56 -1.39
CA LYS A 162 12.43 9.30 -0.42
C LYS A 162 11.14 8.57 -0.03
N ILE A 163 10.97 7.32 -0.48
CA ILE A 163 9.74 6.55 -0.27
C ILE A 163 9.51 6.26 1.21
N LYS A 164 8.38 6.71 1.74
CA LYS A 164 7.97 6.46 3.13
C LYS A 164 6.77 5.53 3.22
N ARG A 165 5.89 5.55 2.22
CA ARG A 165 4.64 4.80 2.23
C ARG A 165 4.43 4.03 0.94
N ILE A 166 4.17 2.74 1.07
CA ILE A 166 3.81 1.84 -0.02
C ILE A 166 2.48 1.17 0.32
N ILE A 167 1.53 1.26 -0.60
CA ILE A 167 0.25 0.53 -0.53
C ILE A 167 0.15 -0.31 -1.79
N LEU A 168 0.06 -1.62 -1.62
CA LEU A 168 -0.13 -2.60 -2.70
C LEU A 168 -1.55 -3.14 -2.59
N MET A 169 -2.26 -3.22 -3.71
CA MET A 169 -3.63 -3.72 -3.82
C MET A 169 -3.67 -4.65 -5.03
N ASN A 170 -3.44 -5.94 -4.80
CA ASN A 170 -3.27 -6.89 -5.91
C ASN A 170 -4.22 -8.07 -5.72
N ASP A 171 -5.01 -8.39 -6.73
CA ASP A 171 -6.03 -9.45 -6.66
C ASP A 171 -5.46 -10.88 -6.83
N PHE A 172 -4.17 -11.12 -6.55
CA PHE A 172 -3.50 -12.38 -6.94
C PHE A 172 -2.69 -13.06 -5.83
N HIS A 173 -2.55 -14.38 -5.97
CA HIS A 173 -1.79 -15.26 -5.08
C HIS A 173 -0.35 -15.46 -5.55
N GLY A 174 0.61 -15.45 -4.63
CA GLY A 174 1.95 -16.02 -4.86
C GLY A 174 3.05 -15.07 -5.30
N ASN A 175 2.98 -13.78 -4.97
CA ASN A 175 4.11 -12.88 -5.23
C ASN A 175 5.32 -13.28 -4.39
N GLN A 176 6.39 -13.71 -5.06
CA GLN A 176 7.71 -13.79 -4.46
C GLN A 176 8.28 -12.37 -4.38
N TRP A 177 8.42 -11.87 -3.16
CA TRP A 177 9.05 -10.57 -2.92
C TRP A 177 10.56 -10.72 -3.12
N ASN A 178 10.98 -10.77 -4.39
CA ASN A 178 12.37 -10.89 -4.80
C ASN A 178 13.05 -9.54 -4.69
N PHE A 179 13.36 -9.15 -3.46
CA PHE A 179 14.22 -8.02 -3.20
C PHE A 179 15.65 -8.39 -3.57
N SER A 180 16.30 -7.58 -4.40
CA SER A 180 17.75 -7.67 -4.56
C SER A 180 18.42 -7.31 -3.23
N SER A 181 19.42 -8.09 -2.82
CA SER A 181 20.09 -8.09 -1.49
C SER A 181 20.72 -6.77 -0.99
N ASN A 182 20.58 -5.66 -1.71
CA ASN A 182 21.25 -4.39 -1.44
C ASN A 182 20.30 -3.20 -1.15
N ILE A 183 19.01 -3.44 -0.89
CA ILE A 183 18.02 -2.35 -0.72
C ILE A 183 17.75 -2.08 0.77
N SER A 184 18.42 -1.11 1.37
CA SER A 184 17.92 -0.51 2.61
C SER A 184 16.93 0.61 2.25
N SER A 185 15.64 0.36 2.45
CA SER A 185 14.59 1.29 2.06
C SER A 185 14.26 2.29 3.17
N THR A 186 13.79 3.47 2.79
CA THR A 186 13.30 4.52 3.73
C THR A 186 11.84 4.33 4.14
N VAL A 187 11.23 3.19 3.75
CA VAL A 187 9.82 2.88 4.01
C VAL A 187 9.54 2.82 5.51
N GLU A 188 8.53 3.58 5.92
CA GLU A 188 8.00 3.61 7.28
C GLU A 188 6.60 2.95 7.37
N TYR A 189 5.86 2.91 6.25
CA TYR A 189 4.50 2.39 6.17
C TYR A 189 4.34 1.42 5.00
N LEU A 190 4.07 0.16 5.29
CA LEU A 190 3.78 -0.85 4.28
C LEU A 190 2.38 -1.42 4.47
N THR A 191 1.58 -1.39 3.41
CA THR A 191 0.31 -2.09 3.36
C THR A 191 0.24 -2.94 2.09
N ASN A 192 -0.15 -4.20 2.23
CA ASN A 192 -0.37 -5.12 1.12
C ASN A 192 -1.74 -5.78 1.29
N PHE A 193 -2.71 -5.30 0.54
CA PHE A 193 -4.05 -5.84 0.44
C PHE A 193 -4.08 -6.93 -0.63
N ASP A 194 -4.76 -8.02 -0.32
CA ASP A 194 -5.17 -9.09 -1.22
C ASP A 194 -4.08 -10.01 -1.77
N ASN A 195 -2.84 -9.54 -1.91
CA ASN A 195 -1.72 -10.41 -2.23
C ASN A 195 -1.15 -11.06 -0.97
N SER A 196 -1.38 -12.36 -0.90
CA SER A 196 -1.03 -13.17 0.24
C SER A 196 0.42 -13.64 0.15
N CYS A 197 1.31 -13.15 1.02
CA CYS A 197 2.72 -13.56 1.06
C CYS A 197 2.97 -14.66 2.10
N GLU A 198 3.88 -15.58 1.82
CA GLU A 198 4.28 -16.59 2.82
C GLU A 198 4.90 -15.95 4.06
N PHE A 199 4.77 -16.60 5.22
CA PHE A 199 5.40 -16.16 6.48
C PHE A 199 6.90 -15.89 6.35
N GLN A 200 7.60 -16.64 5.50
CA GLN A 200 9.04 -16.48 5.27
C GLN A 200 9.38 -15.10 4.66
N HIS A 201 8.47 -14.50 3.89
CA HIS A 201 8.69 -13.17 3.31
C HIS A 201 8.69 -12.05 4.36
N LEU A 202 8.16 -12.27 5.56
CA LEU A 202 8.27 -11.29 6.65
C LEU A 202 9.73 -11.01 6.99
N GLN A 203 10.59 -12.04 6.97
CA GLN A 203 12.02 -11.87 7.22
C GLN A 203 12.64 -10.95 6.17
N SER A 204 12.31 -11.13 4.89
CA SER A 204 12.78 -10.25 3.83
C SER A 204 12.27 -8.82 4.03
N ILE A 205 10.98 -8.62 4.31
CA ILE A 205 10.43 -7.29 4.58
C ILE A 205 11.21 -6.61 5.71
N PHE A 206 11.49 -7.33 6.81
CA PHE A 206 12.22 -6.79 7.96
C PHE A 206 13.67 -6.44 7.62
N GLN A 207 14.33 -7.25 6.80
CA GLN A 207 15.68 -6.98 6.29
C GLN A 207 15.75 -5.70 5.45
N TYR A 208 14.78 -5.49 4.55
CA TYR A 208 14.81 -4.39 3.58
C TYR A 208 14.12 -3.11 4.07
N THR A 209 13.38 -3.15 5.19
CA THR A 209 12.66 -2.01 5.76
C THR A 209 12.99 -1.76 7.24
N PRO A 210 14.24 -1.46 7.60
CA PRO A 210 14.64 -1.28 9.00
C PRO A 210 13.95 -0.09 9.72
N HIS A 211 13.37 0.84 8.96
CA HIS A 211 12.65 2.02 9.47
C HIS A 211 11.13 1.80 9.57
N LEU A 212 10.65 0.58 9.31
CA LEU A 212 9.21 0.30 9.29
C LEU A 212 8.55 0.57 10.65
N LYS A 213 7.51 1.40 10.63
CA LYS A 213 6.68 1.76 11.80
C LYS A 213 5.31 1.11 11.77
N TYR A 214 4.82 0.82 10.58
CA TYR A 214 3.49 0.26 10.34
C TYR A 214 3.55 -0.83 9.28
N LEU A 215 3.00 -1.99 9.61
CA LEU A 215 2.85 -3.13 8.70
C LEU A 215 1.39 -3.59 8.69
N ASN A 216 0.80 -3.70 7.51
CA ASN A 216 -0.49 -4.36 7.31
C ASN A 216 -0.41 -5.30 6.11
N VAL A 217 -0.40 -6.61 6.35
CA VAL A 217 -0.19 -7.60 5.28
C VAL A 217 -1.12 -8.80 5.41
N ARG A 218 -1.47 -9.38 4.26
CA ARG A 218 -2.11 -10.69 4.18
C ARG A 218 -1.04 -11.77 3.99
N LEU A 219 -1.08 -12.82 4.81
CA LEU A 219 -0.18 -13.96 4.73
C LEU A 219 -0.91 -15.21 4.21
N THR A 220 -0.16 -16.14 3.59
CA THR A 220 -0.60 -17.52 3.33
C THR A 220 0.19 -18.51 4.17
N SER A 221 -0.49 -19.60 4.55
CA SER A 221 0.15 -20.84 5.03
C SER A 221 0.18 -21.90 3.92
N ASN A 222 0.61 -21.55 2.70
CA ASN A 222 0.71 -22.57 1.65
C ASN A 222 2.02 -23.36 1.80
N SER A 223 1.99 -24.42 2.60
CA SER A 223 2.96 -25.52 2.50
C SER A 223 2.87 -26.27 1.15
N TYR A 224 1.81 -26.03 0.37
CA TYR A 224 1.54 -26.69 -0.92
C TYR A 224 2.51 -26.31 -2.05
N TYR A 225 3.17 -25.15 -1.99
CA TYR A 225 4.17 -24.74 -3.00
C TYR A 225 5.62 -25.05 -2.61
N GLY A 226 5.83 -25.87 -1.59
CA GLY A 226 7.16 -26.30 -1.11
C GLY A 226 8.00 -27.15 -2.08
N PHE A 227 7.64 -27.22 -3.36
CA PHE A 227 8.36 -28.04 -4.35
C PHE A 227 9.33 -27.27 -5.25
N TYR A 228 9.29 -25.92 -5.27
CA TYR A 228 10.23 -25.16 -6.08
C TYR A 228 10.84 -24.00 -5.29
N TYR A 229 12.04 -24.26 -4.76
CA TYR A 229 13.07 -23.27 -4.47
C TYR A 229 12.72 -22.10 -3.56
N LEU A 230 12.53 -22.35 -2.27
CA LEU A 230 13.14 -21.50 -1.24
C LEU A 230 13.63 -22.45 -0.16
N SER A 231 14.96 -22.55 -0.03
CA SER A 231 15.59 -23.13 1.15
C SER A 231 14.92 -22.54 2.38
N HIS A 232 14.28 -23.38 3.21
CA HIS A 232 13.79 -22.98 4.52
C HIS A 232 14.85 -22.09 5.15
N PRO A 233 14.58 -20.80 5.48
CA PRO A 233 15.55 -20.02 6.19
C PRO A 233 15.80 -20.74 7.51
N SER A 234 16.94 -21.41 7.56
CA SER A 234 17.40 -22.27 8.63
C SER A 234 17.56 -21.44 9.90
N ASN A 235 16.53 -21.29 10.75
CA ASN A 235 16.62 -20.60 12.04
C ASN A 235 17.49 -19.31 12.03
N ASN A 236 17.47 -18.57 10.91
CA ASN A 236 18.40 -17.47 10.70
C ASN A 236 17.85 -16.27 11.47
N ASN A 237 18.59 -15.84 12.51
CA ASN A 237 18.42 -14.63 13.32
C ASN A 237 17.36 -13.66 12.79
N ILE A 238 16.14 -13.75 13.32
CA ILE A 238 15.07 -12.78 13.03
C ILE A 238 15.56 -11.41 13.49
N ILE A 239 15.55 -10.44 12.57
CA ILE A 239 16.02 -9.08 12.85
C ILE A 239 15.02 -8.37 13.76
N SER A 240 15.54 -7.75 14.82
CA SER A 240 14.72 -6.93 15.72
C SER A 240 14.18 -5.70 15.01
N MET A 241 12.87 -5.50 15.07
CA MET A 241 12.12 -4.40 14.49
C MET A 241 11.83 -3.34 15.54
N SER A 242 12.88 -2.64 15.97
CA SER A 242 12.85 -1.65 17.06
C SER A 242 12.03 -0.39 16.77
N ASN A 243 11.56 -0.21 15.54
CA ASN A 243 10.73 0.92 15.12
C ASN A 243 9.28 0.52 14.81
N LEU A 244 8.93 -0.77 14.86
CA LEU A 244 7.64 -1.27 14.40
C LEU A 244 6.57 -1.16 15.50
N HIS A 245 5.68 -0.19 15.37
CA HIS A 245 4.69 0.15 16.40
C HIS A 245 3.31 -0.47 16.14
N THR A 246 2.96 -0.74 14.89
CA THR A 246 1.65 -1.27 14.50
C THR A 246 1.81 -2.40 13.50
N VAL A 247 1.19 -3.53 13.82
CA VAL A 247 1.17 -4.72 12.97
C VAL A 247 -0.28 -5.19 12.81
N ILE A 248 -0.70 -5.39 11.57
CA ILE A 248 -1.97 -5.99 11.20
C ILE A 248 -1.67 -7.16 10.27
N LEU A 249 -1.99 -8.37 10.70
CA LEU A 249 -1.79 -9.58 9.91
C LEU A 249 -3.13 -10.23 9.62
N SER A 250 -3.31 -10.70 8.40
CA SER A 250 -4.50 -11.48 8.02
C SER A 250 -4.08 -12.75 7.31
N PHE A 251 -4.57 -13.91 7.72
CA PHE A 251 -4.22 -15.17 7.06
C PHE A 251 -5.23 -16.26 7.35
N GLN A 252 -5.26 -17.24 6.47
CA GLN A 252 -5.96 -18.49 6.69
C GLN A 252 -4.90 -19.55 6.93
N SER A 253 -4.97 -20.23 8.07
CA SER A 253 -4.13 -21.37 8.37
C SER A 253 -4.89 -22.40 9.17
N ASN A 254 -4.71 -23.65 8.81
CA ASN A 254 -5.19 -24.80 9.56
C ASN A 254 -4.02 -25.55 10.23
N ASP A 255 -2.79 -25.01 10.13
CA ASP A 255 -1.57 -25.64 10.64
C ASP A 255 -1.32 -25.21 12.09
N SER A 256 -1.18 -26.20 12.98
CA SER A 256 -0.90 -26.02 14.40
C SER A 256 0.42 -25.31 14.67
N THR A 257 1.39 -25.36 13.75
CA THR A 257 2.71 -24.71 13.89
C THR A 257 2.68 -23.20 13.60
N THR A 258 1.58 -22.68 13.04
CA THR A 258 1.46 -21.28 12.63
C THR A 258 1.64 -20.31 13.80
N PHE A 259 1.12 -20.67 14.98
CA PHE A 259 1.28 -19.84 16.18
C PHE A 259 2.75 -19.70 16.55
N ASP A 260 3.51 -20.80 16.54
CA ASP A 260 4.91 -20.80 16.95
C ASP A 260 5.76 -19.93 16.01
N ILE A 261 5.52 -20.03 14.70
CA ILE A 261 6.18 -19.18 13.69
C ILE A 261 5.84 -17.72 13.93
N LEU A 262 4.55 -17.39 14.11
CA LEU A 262 4.11 -16.02 14.40
C LEU A 262 4.73 -15.48 15.69
N ALA A 263 4.75 -16.28 16.75
CA ALA A 263 5.32 -15.91 18.04
C ALA A 263 6.80 -15.57 17.94
N GLN A 264 7.57 -16.28 17.11
CA GLN A 264 8.98 -15.96 16.85
C GLN A 264 9.14 -14.57 16.22
N TYR A 265 8.33 -14.22 15.22
CA TYR A 265 8.36 -12.89 14.62
C TYR A 265 7.90 -11.79 15.57
N LEU A 266 6.85 -12.03 16.35
CA LEU A 266 6.35 -11.04 17.33
C LEU A 266 7.37 -10.76 18.44
N LYS A 267 8.15 -11.75 18.86
CA LYS A 267 9.28 -11.55 19.81
C LYS A 267 10.33 -10.58 19.30
N ALA A 268 10.47 -10.45 17.98
CA ALA A 268 11.38 -9.49 17.36
C ALA A 268 10.80 -8.06 17.29
N MET A 269 9.64 -7.78 17.89
CA MET A 269 8.95 -6.48 17.83
C MET A 269 8.77 -5.86 19.22
N PRO A 270 9.87 -5.49 19.92
CA PRO A 270 9.82 -5.12 21.33
C PRO A 270 9.04 -3.83 21.62
N VAL A 271 8.87 -2.96 20.62
CA VAL A 271 8.16 -1.67 20.76
C VAL A 271 6.73 -1.69 20.25
N LEU A 272 6.19 -2.87 19.93
CA LEU A 272 4.88 -3.01 19.34
C LEU A 272 3.79 -2.48 20.29
N ARG A 273 3.00 -1.51 19.81
CA ARG A 273 1.92 -0.87 20.60
C ARG A 273 0.54 -1.33 20.19
N ARG A 274 0.37 -1.72 18.92
CA ARG A 274 -0.88 -2.24 18.36
C ARG A 274 -0.62 -3.50 17.54
N LEU A 275 -1.39 -4.55 17.84
CA LEU A 275 -1.39 -5.81 17.12
C LEU A 275 -2.82 -6.20 16.76
N GLU A 276 -3.08 -6.44 15.47
CA GLU A 276 -4.34 -6.98 14.98
C GLU A 276 -4.07 -8.25 14.17
N ILE A 277 -4.65 -9.37 14.58
CA ILE A 277 -4.55 -10.65 13.90
C ILE A 277 -5.94 -11.03 13.40
N LYS A 278 -6.06 -11.32 12.11
CA LYS A 278 -7.28 -11.84 11.48
C LYS A 278 -6.99 -13.25 10.98
N ALA A 279 -7.42 -14.27 11.73
CA ALA A 279 -7.06 -15.66 11.47
C ALA A 279 -8.28 -16.59 11.39
N HIS A 280 -8.29 -17.47 10.39
CA HIS A 280 -9.34 -18.46 10.16
C HIS A 280 -8.94 -19.85 10.71
N SER A 281 -9.17 -20.05 12.02
CA SER A 281 -8.88 -21.26 12.84
C SER A 281 -7.42 -21.41 13.32
N ALA A 282 -7.20 -22.25 14.33
CA ALA A 282 -5.93 -22.58 15.01
C ALA A 282 -5.31 -21.55 16.01
N LEU A 283 -5.60 -20.25 15.96
CA LEU A 283 -4.93 -19.26 16.84
C LEU A 283 -5.72 -18.85 18.11
N LEU A 284 -6.63 -19.68 18.60
CA LEU A 284 -7.52 -19.36 19.73
C LEU A 284 -7.02 -19.90 21.09
N GLU A 285 -5.73 -20.21 21.20
CA GLU A 285 -5.14 -20.70 22.45
C GLU A 285 -4.81 -19.54 23.41
N ALA A 286 -5.72 -19.28 24.36
CA ALA A 286 -5.65 -18.16 25.29
C ALA A 286 -4.36 -18.12 26.11
N ASN A 287 -3.91 -19.26 26.64
CA ASN A 287 -2.70 -19.35 27.46
C ASN A 287 -1.44 -19.01 26.67
N ALA A 288 -1.38 -19.42 25.40
CA ALA A 288 -0.24 -19.17 24.53
C ALA A 288 -0.13 -17.67 24.20
N TRP A 289 -1.27 -17.04 23.87
CA TRP A 289 -1.34 -15.59 23.68
C TRP A 289 -1.00 -14.82 24.96
N GLU A 290 -1.58 -15.19 26.10
CA GLU A 290 -1.33 -14.54 27.39
C GLU A 290 0.17 -14.56 27.72
N SER A 291 0.82 -15.73 27.60
CA SER A 291 2.26 -15.87 27.81
C SER A 291 3.08 -15.00 26.87
N LEU A 292 2.79 -15.02 25.56
CA LEU A 292 3.49 -14.19 24.57
C LEU A 292 3.35 -12.69 24.88
N LEU A 293 2.14 -12.25 25.23
CA LEU A 293 1.82 -10.86 25.51
C LEU A 293 2.54 -10.36 26.77
N GLN A 294 2.56 -11.17 27.84
CA GLN A 294 3.24 -10.82 29.09
C GLN A 294 4.76 -10.80 28.95
N VAL A 295 5.34 -11.78 28.26
CA VAL A 295 6.79 -11.98 28.20
C VAL A 295 7.45 -11.10 27.13
N SER A 296 6.83 -10.99 25.95
CA SER A 296 7.51 -10.47 24.76
C SER A 296 6.94 -9.16 24.22
N LEU A 297 5.70 -8.80 24.58
CA LEU A 297 4.99 -7.64 24.04
C LEU A 297 4.53 -6.69 25.15
N SER A 298 5.45 -6.34 26.05
CA SER A 298 5.15 -5.55 27.26
C SER A 298 4.61 -4.14 26.99
N LEU A 299 4.93 -3.55 25.83
CA LEU A 299 4.48 -2.22 25.41
C LEU A 299 3.14 -2.24 24.64
N LEU A 300 2.53 -3.42 24.48
CA LEU A 300 1.28 -3.54 23.73
C LEU A 300 0.11 -2.89 24.48
N THR A 301 -0.51 -1.91 23.84
CA THR A 301 -1.64 -1.15 24.38
C THR A 301 -2.98 -1.53 23.74
N ASN A 302 -2.94 -2.11 22.54
CA ASN A 302 -4.10 -2.51 21.79
C ASN A 302 -3.84 -3.88 21.13
N PHE A 303 -4.73 -4.83 21.38
CA PHE A 303 -4.67 -6.16 20.80
C PHE A 303 -6.04 -6.54 20.27
N ILE A 304 -6.09 -7.01 19.03
CA ILE A 304 -7.31 -7.48 18.41
C ILE A 304 -7.03 -8.85 17.78
N LEU A 305 -7.76 -9.86 18.22
CA LEU A 305 -7.78 -11.18 17.59
C LEU A 305 -9.16 -11.40 16.95
N LYS A 306 -9.23 -11.43 15.63
CA LYS A 306 -10.45 -11.71 14.87
C LYS A 306 -10.42 -13.10 14.27
N THR A 307 -11.52 -13.80 14.39
CA THR A 307 -11.76 -15.09 13.74
C THR A 307 -13.20 -15.18 13.21
N THR A 308 -13.52 -16.24 12.49
CA THR A 308 -14.83 -16.50 11.87
C THR A 308 -15.43 -17.82 12.36
N THR A 309 -16.76 -17.91 12.44
CA THR A 309 -17.46 -19.15 12.87
C THR A 309 -17.27 -20.34 11.92
N TYR A 310 -16.91 -20.13 10.65
CA TYR A 310 -16.54 -21.22 9.74
C TYR A 310 -15.46 -22.17 10.31
N CYS A 311 -14.66 -21.66 11.24
CA CYS A 311 -13.48 -22.29 11.81
C CYS A 311 -13.68 -22.84 13.22
N VAL A 312 -14.84 -22.55 13.82
CA VAL A 312 -15.13 -22.82 15.22
C VAL A 312 -16.56 -23.35 15.27
N ASN A 313 -16.73 -24.59 15.71
CA ASN A 313 -18.07 -25.13 15.92
C ASN A 313 -18.84 -24.20 16.87
N GLU A 314 -20.05 -23.79 16.49
CA GLU A 314 -20.84 -22.84 17.30
C GLU A 314 -21.03 -23.33 18.74
N ALA A 315 -21.14 -24.65 18.92
CA ALA A 315 -21.25 -25.30 20.22
C ALA A 315 -20.00 -25.15 21.13
N ASP A 316 -18.85 -24.80 20.56
CA ASP A 316 -17.58 -24.65 21.29
C ASP A 316 -17.16 -23.18 21.47
N ILE A 317 -17.90 -22.22 20.89
CA ILE A 317 -17.61 -20.79 21.00
C ILE A 317 -17.53 -20.34 22.47
N GLU A 318 -18.51 -20.73 23.29
CA GLU A 318 -18.55 -20.36 24.71
C GLU A 318 -17.37 -20.95 25.47
N LYS A 319 -16.98 -22.21 25.17
CA LYS A 319 -15.82 -22.86 25.78
C LYS A 319 -14.53 -22.14 25.42
N ILE A 320 -14.38 -21.69 24.18
CA ILE A 320 -13.22 -20.92 23.74
C ILE A 320 -13.19 -19.57 24.43
N LEU A 321 -14.31 -18.84 24.45
CA LEU A 321 -14.41 -17.56 25.14
C LEU A 321 -14.09 -17.68 26.63
N ALA A 322 -14.53 -18.77 27.29
CA ALA A 322 -14.23 -19.05 28.68
C ALA A 322 -12.71 -19.20 28.94
N LYS A 323 -11.93 -19.69 27.96
CA LYS A 323 -10.45 -19.73 28.10
C LYS A 323 -9.82 -18.35 28.20
N PHE A 324 -10.46 -17.31 27.64
CA PHE A 324 -10.01 -15.93 27.73
C PHE A 324 -10.58 -15.20 28.97
N ASP A 325 -11.33 -15.87 29.85
CA ASP A 325 -11.94 -15.28 31.05
C ASP A 325 -10.97 -15.17 32.25
N THR A 326 -9.69 -14.87 32.00
CA THR A 326 -8.65 -14.77 33.04
C THR A 326 -8.53 -13.34 33.59
N PRO A 327 -7.98 -13.15 34.81
CA PRO A 327 -7.72 -11.81 35.35
C PRO A 327 -6.86 -10.94 34.44
N PHE A 328 -5.92 -11.54 33.70
CA PHE A 328 -5.07 -10.85 32.73
C PHE A 328 -5.91 -10.19 31.63
N TRP A 329 -6.78 -10.96 30.97
CA TRP A 329 -7.62 -10.44 29.88
C TRP A 329 -8.63 -9.41 30.39
N LYS A 330 -9.26 -9.66 31.55
CA LYS A 330 -10.22 -8.73 32.18
C LYS A 330 -9.60 -7.38 32.52
N ALA A 331 -8.32 -7.36 32.92
CA ALA A 331 -7.63 -6.12 33.24
C ALA A 331 -7.32 -5.27 31.98
N LYS A 332 -7.24 -5.88 30.80
CA LYS A 332 -6.84 -5.22 29.54
C LYS A 332 -8.04 -4.75 28.73
N LYS A 333 -8.58 -3.58 29.06
CA LYS A 333 -9.78 -2.99 28.42
C LYS A 333 -9.71 -2.82 26.89
N ASN A 334 -8.52 -2.74 26.31
CA ASN A 334 -8.32 -2.54 24.86
C ASN A 334 -7.89 -3.83 24.12
N PHE A 335 -8.06 -4.98 24.77
CA PHE A 335 -7.74 -6.28 24.20
C PHE A 335 -9.06 -6.96 23.86
N TYR A 336 -9.24 -7.24 22.57
CA TYR A 336 -10.51 -7.73 22.05
C TYR A 336 -10.32 -9.05 21.33
N MET A 337 -11.14 -10.03 21.67
CA MET A 337 -11.34 -11.22 20.86
C MET A 337 -12.70 -11.09 20.17
N MET A 338 -12.71 -11.20 18.85
CA MET A 338 -13.92 -11.09 18.03
C MET A 338 -14.11 -12.35 17.21
N ILE A 339 -15.24 -13.03 17.42
CA ILE A 339 -15.71 -14.12 16.55
C ILE A 339 -16.82 -13.53 15.70
N THR A 340 -16.61 -13.49 14.39
CA THR A 340 -17.59 -12.96 13.44
C THR A 340 -18.41 -14.12 12.90
N LYS A 341 -19.75 -14.04 13.02
CA LYS A 341 -20.66 -14.95 12.32
C LYS A 341 -20.64 -14.59 10.83
N THR A 342 -20.31 -15.56 9.98
CA THR A 342 -20.41 -15.43 8.52
C THR A 342 -21.83 -15.54 8.05
#